data_AF-A0AAU6PZN3-F1
#
_entry.id   AF-A0AAU6PZN3-F1
#
_cell.length_a   1.000
_cell.length_b   1.000
_cell.length_c   1.000
_cell.angle_alpha   90.00
_cell.angle_beta   90.00
_cell.angle_gamma   90.00
#
_symmetry.space_group_name_H-M   'P 1'
#
loop_
_entity.id
_entity.type
_entity.pdbx_description
1 polymer ?
#
loop_
_entity_poly.entity_id
_entity_poly.type
_entity_poly.pdbx_seq_one_letter_code
_entity_poly.pdbx_strand_id
1 'polypeptide(L)'
;MNGKEYSIYFYGCDSSKKNCTSIQFATYWSGKRLTAESVNQWNADKRFGKLFLDSDGDLNLQMDVNMDYGVTYKNMEDTFDIWKTVLEDVIDTI
;
A
#
# COMPACT_ATOMS: atom_id res chain seq x y z
N MET A 1 -0.74 -12.13 -1.00
CA MET A 1 -0.87 -12.29 -2.47
C MET A 1 0.48 -12.75 -3.00
N ASN A 2 0.52 -13.77 -3.86
CA ASN A 2 1.76 -14.39 -4.35
C ASN A 2 2.77 -14.75 -3.23
N GLY A 3 2.28 -15.29 -2.11
CA GLY A 3 3.11 -15.62 -0.94
C GLY A 3 3.55 -14.43 -0.07
N LYS A 4 3.38 -13.18 -0.53
CA LYS A 4 3.65 -11.99 0.27
C LYS A 4 2.47 -11.63 1.16
N GLU A 5 2.73 -11.54 2.46
CA GLU A 5 1.78 -11.05 3.45
C GLU A 5 1.68 -9.52 3.42
N TYR A 6 0.49 -9.01 3.69
CA TYR A 6 0.21 -7.59 3.83
C TYR A 6 -0.91 -7.38 4.85
N SER A 7 -1.01 -6.18 5.38
CA SER A 7 -2.04 -5.76 6.33
C SER A 7 -2.94 -4.70 5.73
N ILE A 8 -4.18 -4.64 6.21
CA ILE A 8 -5.11 -3.55 5.93
C ILE A 8 -5.41 -2.86 7.25
N TYR A 9 -5.05 -1.58 7.33
CA TYR A 9 -5.35 -0.73 8.47
C TYR A 9 -6.60 0.09 8.20
N PHE A 10 -7.41 0.33 9.23
CA PHE A 10 -8.65 1.09 9.15
C PHE A 10 -8.50 2.38 9.95
N TYR A 11 -8.83 3.52 9.32
CA TYR A 11 -8.65 4.85 9.91
C TYR A 11 -9.94 5.67 9.87
N GLY A 12 -9.99 6.69 10.75
CA GLY A 12 -11.14 7.60 10.83
C GLY A 12 -12.45 6.91 11.21
N CYS A 13 -12.38 5.81 11.95
CA CYS A 13 -13.56 5.03 12.30
C CYS A 13 -14.41 5.71 13.38
N ASP A 14 -15.73 5.62 13.21
CA ASP A 14 -16.71 6.09 14.20
C ASP A 14 -16.63 5.35 15.55
N SER A 15 -17.48 5.75 16.50
CA SER A 15 -17.53 5.12 17.82
C SER A 15 -17.90 3.63 17.77
N SER A 16 -18.63 3.19 16.73
CA SER A 16 -19.01 1.80 16.53
C SER A 16 -17.92 0.95 15.88
N LYS A 17 -16.87 1.59 15.34
CA LYS A 17 -15.77 0.96 14.58
C LYS A 17 -16.20 0.24 13.30
N LYS A 18 -17.43 0.49 12.83
CA LYS A 18 -17.97 -0.13 11.60
C LYS A 18 -17.88 0.79 10.40
N ASN A 19 -17.81 2.10 10.61
CA ASN A 19 -17.74 3.08 9.54
C ASN A 19 -16.40 3.81 9.63
N CYS A 20 -15.50 3.53 8.69
CA CYS A 20 -14.17 4.12 8.60
C CYS A 20 -14.08 4.95 7.32
N THR A 21 -13.42 6.11 7.39
CA THR A 21 -13.31 7.03 6.25
C THR A 21 -12.16 6.68 5.32
N SER A 22 -11.21 5.86 5.77
CA SER A 22 -10.12 5.38 4.92
C SER A 22 -9.55 4.05 5.38
N ILE A 23 -8.87 3.36 4.46
CA ILE A 23 -8.02 2.22 4.75
C ILE A 23 -6.62 2.44 4.17
N GLN A 24 -5.65 1.68 4.67
CA GLN A 24 -4.32 1.60 4.11
C GLN A 24 -3.93 0.14 3.92
N PHE A 25 -3.51 -0.20 2.70
CA PHE A 25 -2.78 -1.43 2.44
C PHE A 25 -1.31 -1.22 2.80
N ALA A 26 -0.68 -2.16 3.48
CA ALA A 26 0.71 -2.03 3.90
C ALA A 26 1.45 -3.36 3.90
N THR A 27 2.71 -3.33 3.46
CA THR A 27 3.66 -4.43 3.63
C THR A 27 5.07 -3.88 3.72
N TYR A 28 6.00 -4.71 4.19
CA TYR A 28 7.40 -4.34 4.32
C TYR A 28 8.31 -5.52 4.03
N TRP A 29 9.56 -5.25 3.64
CA TRP A 29 10.63 -6.23 3.47
C TRP A 29 11.81 -5.83 4.31
N SER A 30 12.30 -6.76 5.13
CA SER A 30 13.47 -6.50 5.95
C SER A 30 14.79 -6.62 5.17
N GLY A 31 15.76 -5.82 5.61
CA GLY A 31 17.08 -5.71 5.04
C GLY A 31 17.14 -4.76 3.84
N LYS A 32 18.37 -4.38 3.46
CA LYS A 32 18.59 -3.47 2.33
C LYS A 32 18.26 -4.16 1.01
N ARG A 33 17.11 -3.81 0.43
CA ARG A 33 16.63 -4.29 -0.89
C ARG A 33 16.90 -3.30 -2.00
N LEU A 34 16.64 -2.02 -1.75
CA LEU A 34 16.75 -0.93 -2.73
C LEU A 34 17.53 0.25 -2.16
N THR A 35 18.05 1.08 -3.06
CA THR A 35 18.62 2.38 -2.70
C THR A 35 17.52 3.44 -2.61
N ALA A 36 17.78 4.55 -1.91
CA ALA A 36 16.86 5.69 -1.89
C ALA A 36 16.59 6.27 -3.29
N GLU A 37 17.59 6.22 -4.18
CA GLU A 37 17.44 6.63 -5.59
C GLU A 37 16.47 5.71 -6.33
N SER A 38 16.63 4.39 -6.22
CA SER A 38 15.71 3.40 -6.82
C SER A 38 14.28 3.57 -6.30
N VAL A 39 14.13 3.81 -4.99
CA VAL A 39 12.82 4.06 -4.37
C VAL A 39 12.19 5.35 -4.89
N ASN A 40 12.97 6.43 -5.00
CA ASN A 40 12.48 7.70 -5.54
C ASN A 40 12.07 7.56 -7.02
N GLN A 41 12.86 6.84 -7.82
CA GLN A 41 12.54 6.56 -9.21
C GLN A 41 11.25 5.74 -9.34
N TRP A 42 11.09 4.68 -8.52
CA TRP A 42 9.86 3.88 -8.51
C TRP A 42 8.62 4.75 -8.19
N ASN A 43 8.71 5.63 -7.19
CA ASN A 43 7.62 6.55 -6.86
C ASN A 43 7.35 7.59 -7.97
N ALA A 44 8.35 7.95 -8.78
CA ALA A 44 8.17 8.86 -9.92
C ALA A 44 7.46 8.17 -11.08
N ASP A 45 7.73 6.88 -11.30
CA ASP A 45 7.19 6.09 -12.41
C ASP A 45 5.80 5.51 -12.11
N LYS A 46 5.49 5.27 -10.84
CA LYS A 46 4.25 4.60 -10.42
C LYS A 46 3.27 5.59 -9.82
N ARG A 47 2.00 5.47 -10.24
CA ARG A 47 0.92 6.36 -9.79
C ARG A 47 0.37 6.01 -8.41
N PHE A 48 0.30 4.72 -8.10
CA PHE A 48 -0.34 4.21 -6.90
C PHE A 48 0.68 3.53 -6.00
N GLY A 49 0.44 3.66 -4.70
CA GLY A 49 1.37 3.22 -3.67
C GLY A 49 2.43 4.27 -3.35
N LYS A 50 3.04 4.09 -2.19
CA LYS A 50 4.15 4.87 -1.66
C LYS A 50 5.19 3.89 -1.17
N LEU A 51 6.37 3.94 -1.79
CA LEU A 51 7.52 3.14 -1.42
C LEU A 51 8.51 4.00 -0.63
N PHE A 52 9.04 3.51 0.48
CA PHE A 52 10.04 4.24 1.27
C PHE A 52 10.93 3.29 2.08
N LEU A 53 12.12 3.76 2.45
CA LEU A 53 12.96 3.10 3.44
C LEU A 53 12.66 3.70 4.81
N ASP A 54 12.48 2.87 5.83
CA ASP A 54 12.36 3.36 7.21
C ASP A 54 13.74 3.63 7.86
N SER A 55 13.74 3.97 9.15
CA SER A 55 14.96 4.34 9.88
C SER A 55 15.98 3.21 9.97
N ASP A 56 15.54 1.96 9.90
CA ASP A 56 16.41 0.78 9.98
C ASP A 56 16.81 0.26 8.58
N GLY A 57 16.28 0.90 7.53
CA GLY A 57 16.57 0.61 6.14
C GLY A 57 15.68 -0.49 5.54
N ASP A 58 14.60 -0.86 6.22
CA ASP A 58 13.62 -1.80 5.72
C ASP A 58 12.72 -1.11 4.67
N LEU A 59 12.43 -1.83 3.60
CA LEU A 59 11.62 -1.31 2.49
C LEU A 59 10.14 -1.44 2.84
N ASN A 60 9.41 -0.33 2.81
CA ASN A 60 8.01 -0.25 3.15
C ASN A 60 7.19 0.17 1.93
N LEU A 61 6.10 -0.55 1.65
CA LEU A 61 5.10 -0.21 0.64
C LEU A 61 3.76 0.03 1.31
N GLN A 62 3.16 1.19 1.04
CA GLN A 62 1.84 1.56 1.55
C GLN A 62 0.95 2.06 0.42
N MET A 63 -0.37 1.86 0.52
CA MET A 63 -1.36 2.45 -0.39
C MET A 63 -2.60 2.86 0.40
N ASP A 64 -2.79 4.17 0.54
CA ASP A 64 -3.96 4.76 1.20
C ASP A 64 -5.15 4.86 0.26
N VAL A 65 -6.35 4.60 0.78
CA VAL A 65 -7.60 4.62 0.03
C VAL A 65 -8.62 5.45 0.80
N ASN A 66 -9.08 6.52 0.17
CA ASN A 66 -10.19 7.30 0.68
C ASN A 66 -11.51 6.56 0.39
N MET A 67 -12.32 6.37 1.42
CA MET A 67 -13.67 5.82 1.34
C MET A 67 -14.72 6.80 1.88
N ASP A 68 -14.30 8.02 2.27
CA ASP A 68 -15.17 9.06 2.75
C ASP A 68 -16.23 9.41 1.69
N TYR A 69 -17.44 9.69 2.14
CA TYR A 69 -18.65 9.82 1.31
C TYR A 69 -19.08 8.56 0.54
N GLY A 70 -18.44 7.41 0.79
CA GLY A 70 -18.84 6.11 0.30
C GLY A 70 -18.22 5.71 -1.03
N VAL A 71 -17.98 4.40 -1.17
CA VAL A 71 -17.51 3.75 -2.39
C VAL A 71 -18.44 2.59 -2.74
N THR A 72 -18.51 2.25 -4.02
CA THR A 72 -19.26 1.05 -4.44
C THR A 72 -18.45 -0.22 -4.15
N TYR A 73 -19.13 -1.35 -4.00
CA TYR A 73 -18.45 -2.65 -3.86
C TYR A 73 -17.46 -2.91 -5.01
N LYS A 74 -17.86 -2.61 -6.25
CA LYS A 74 -17.01 -2.76 -7.43
C LYS A 74 -15.77 -1.86 -7.40
N ASN A 75 -15.89 -0.64 -6.88
CA ASN A 75 -14.72 0.24 -6.70
C ASN A 75 -13.77 -0.30 -5.62
N MET A 76 -14.32 -0.94 -4.58
CA MET A 76 -13.50 -1.61 -3.57
C MET A 76 -12.80 -2.83 -4.14
N GLU A 77 -13.46 -3.68 -4.95
CA GLU A 77 -12.80 -4.78 -5.65
C GLU A 77 -11.64 -4.29 -6.54
N ASP A 78 -11.88 -3.25 -7.34
CA ASP A 78 -10.86 -2.64 -8.19
C ASP A 78 -9.69 -2.07 -7.36
N THR A 79 -9.95 -1.58 -6.15
CA THR A 79 -8.90 -1.15 -5.22
C THR A 79 -7.98 -2.31 -4.80
N PHE A 80 -8.52 -3.52 -4.58
CA PHE A 80 -7.72 -4.71 -4.31
C PHE A 80 -6.91 -5.13 -5.54
N ASP A 81 -7.46 -4.99 -6.75
CA ASP A 81 -6.75 -5.27 -7.99
C ASP A 81 -5.59 -4.27 -8.22
N ILE A 82 -5.80 -2.98 -7.94
CA ILE A 82 -4.73 -1.98 -7.96
C ILE A 82 -3.65 -2.34 -6.94
N TRP A 83 -4.02 -2.70 -5.71
CA TRP A 83 -3.06 -3.15 -4.70
C TRP A 83 -2.25 -4.34 -5.19
N LYS A 84 -2.89 -5.29 -5.89
CA LYS A 84 -2.20 -6.44 -6.49
C LYS A 84 -1.12 -6.01 -7.47
N THR A 85 -1.48 -5.16 -8.43
CA THR A 85 -0.54 -4.68 -9.45
C THR A 85 0.62 -3.92 -8.82
N VAL A 86 0.34 -3.04 -7.85
CA VAL A 86 1.37 -2.27 -7.14
C VAL A 86 2.33 -3.19 -6.38
N LEU A 87 1.79 -4.21 -5.70
CA LEU A 87 2.60 -5.17 -4.95
C LEU A 87 3.47 -6.02 -5.88
N GLU A 88 2.93 -6.50 -6.99
CA GLU A 88 3.66 -7.28 -8.00
C GLU A 88 4.79 -6.44 -8.62
N ASP A 89 4.54 -5.18 -8.96
CA ASP A 89 5.55 -4.25 -9.48
C ASP A 89 6.75 -4.09 -8.53
N VAL A 90 6.51 -3.99 -7.21
CA VAL A 90 7.61 -3.90 -6.23
C VAL A 90 8.36 -5.23 -6.12
N ILE A 91 7.64 -6.36 -6.10
CA ILE A 91 8.26 -7.69 -6.04
C ILE A 91 9.19 -7.92 -7.22
N ASP A 92 8.79 -7.52 -8.43
CA ASP A 92 9.61 -7.66 -9.64
C ASP A 92 10.82 -6.71 -9.65
N THR A 93 10.83 -5.68 -8.80
CA THR A 93 11.91 -4.70 -8.67
C THR A 93 13.01 -5.12 -7.67
N ILE A 94 12.72 -6.02 -6.72
CA ILE A 94 13.59 -6.34 -5.57
C ILE A 94 14.31 -7.69 -5.62
#